data_AF-A0A814RYJ2-F1
#
_entry.id   AF-A0A814RYJ2-F1
#
_cell.length_a   1.000
_cell.length_b   1.000
_cell.length_c   1.000
_cell.angle_alpha   90.00
_cell.angle_beta   90.00
_cell.angle_gamma   90.00
#
_symmetry.space_group_name_H-M   'P 1'
#
loop_
_entity.id
_entity.type
_entity.pdbx_description
1 polymer ?
#
loop_
_entity_poly.entity_id
_entity_poly.type
_entity_poly.pdbx_seq_one_letter_code
_entity_poly.pdbx_strand_id
1 'polypeptide(L)'
;METSEEKDLGVFVTNDLKWNRQCSSAAAKENRVLGQISNSFLCLEEETLRLFYTGLIRPHLEYAISLWNPFTKININLIEKLREERPN
;
A
#
# COMPACT_ATOMS: atom_id res chain seq x y z
N MET A 1 2.32 -1.41 -31.01
CA MET A 1 3.24 -1.61 -29.87
C MET A 1 2.36 -2.00 -28.71
N GLU A 2 2.39 -3.27 -28.28
CA GLU A 2 1.67 -3.67 -27.07
C GLU A 2 2.41 -3.10 -25.86
N THR A 3 1.71 -2.28 -25.07
CA THR A 3 2.14 -1.91 -23.72
C THR A 3 2.05 -3.17 -22.85
N SER A 4 3.14 -3.53 -22.17
CA SER A 4 3.16 -4.70 -21.26
C SER A 4 2.48 -4.42 -19.92
N GLU A 5 2.17 -3.15 -19.66
CA GLU A 5 1.50 -2.65 -18.48
C GLU A 5 0.72 -1.37 -18.79
N GLU A 6 -0.46 -1.27 -18.20
CA GLU A 6 -1.29 -0.07 -18.19
C GLU A 6 -1.61 0.34 -16.75
N LYS A 7 -1.76 1.64 -16.53
CA LYS A 7 -2.18 2.18 -15.24
C LYS A 7 -3.51 2.89 -15.42
N ASP A 8 -4.54 2.38 -14.77
CA ASP A 8 -5.87 2.98 -14.78
C ASP A 8 -6.40 3.19 -13.36
N LEU A 9 -6.97 4.36 -13.10
CA LEU A 9 -7.50 4.77 -11.78
C LEU A 9 -6.56 4.50 -10.59
N GLY A 10 -5.24 4.50 -10.82
CA GLY A 10 -4.24 4.23 -9.79
C GLY A 10 -3.85 2.76 -9.61
N VAL A 11 -4.43 1.84 -10.39
CA VAL A 11 -4.12 0.41 -10.40
C VAL A 11 -3.26 0.07 -11.62
N PHE A 12 -2.16 -0.66 -11.41
CA PHE A 12 -1.34 -1.22 -12.46
C PHE A 12 -1.88 -2.58 -12.90
N VAL A 13 -2.17 -2.71 -14.19
CA VAL A 13 -2.61 -3.94 -14.84
C VAL A 13 -1.54 -4.34 -15.84
N THR A 14 -0.95 -5.52 -15.65
CA THR A 14 0.06 -6.08 -16.55
C THR A 14 -0.56 -7.14 -17.46
N ASN A 15 0.05 -7.38 -18.62
CA ASN A 15 -0.47 -8.38 -19.58
C ASN A 15 -0.45 -9.82 -19.03
N ASP A 16 0.42 -10.10 -18.06
CA ASP A 16 0.49 -11.37 -17.35
C ASP A 16 -0.41 -11.43 -16.09
N LEU A 17 -1.19 -10.37 -15.84
CA LEU A 17 -2.10 -10.21 -14.70
C LEU A 17 -1.41 -10.44 -13.34
N LYS A 18 -0.10 -10.19 -13.27
CA LYS A 18 0.65 -10.26 -12.02
C LYS A 18 0.54 -8.96 -11.25
N TRP A 19 0.03 -9.05 -10.02
CA TRP A 19 -0.12 -7.90 -9.13
C TRP A 19 1.17 -7.50 -8.41
N ASN A 20 2.32 -8.09 -8.72
CA ASN A 20 3.59 -7.80 -8.02
C ASN A 20 3.96 -6.31 -8.13
N ARG A 21 3.80 -5.73 -9.34
CA ARG A 21 4.07 -4.30 -9.57
C ARG A 21 3.09 -3.42 -8.82
N GLN A 22 1.81 -3.77 -8.83
CA GLN A 22 0.77 -3.07 -8.07
C GLN A 22 1.06 -3.11 -6.56
N CYS A 23 1.36 -4.29 -6.00
CA CYS A 23 1.66 -4.46 -4.57
C CYS A 23 2.92 -3.68 -4.17
N SER A 24 3.96 -3.72 -5.01
CA SER A 24 5.21 -2.97 -4.78
C SER A 24 4.97 -1.45 -4.82
N SER A 25 4.14 -0.98 -5.76
CA SER A 25 3.82 0.43 -5.89
C SER A 25 2.96 0.94 -4.74
N ALA A 26 1.97 0.16 -4.31
CA ALA A 26 1.16 0.47 -3.13
C ALA A 26 2.07 0.55 -1.89
N ALA A 27 2.84 -0.50 -1.62
CA ALA A 27 3.76 -0.52 -0.48
C ALA A 27 4.75 0.65 -0.45
N ALA A 28 5.32 1.03 -1.60
CA ALA A 28 6.24 2.16 -1.68
C ALA A 28 5.56 3.50 -1.40
N LYS A 29 4.34 3.71 -1.89
CA LYS A 29 3.57 4.93 -1.67
C LYS A 29 3.19 5.06 -0.20
N GLU A 30 2.77 3.97 0.43
CA GLU A 30 2.33 3.94 1.82
C GLU A 30 3.52 4.21 2.75
N ASN A 31 4.67 3.58 2.50
CA ASN A 31 5.91 3.86 3.22
C ASN A 31 6.36 5.32 3.09
N ARG A 32 6.16 5.94 1.93
CA ARG A 32 6.47 7.36 1.74
C ARG A 32 5.58 8.25 2.60
N VAL A 33 4.26 7.98 2.61
CA VAL A 33 3.31 8.73 3.46
C VAL A 33 3.69 8.59 4.94
N LEU A 34 4.07 7.38 5.35
CA LEU A 34 4.53 7.12 6.71
C LEU A 34 5.80 7.86 7.07
N GLY A 35 6.80 7.84 6.19
CA GLY A 35 8.01 8.64 6.38
C GLY A 35 7.70 10.14 6.48
N GLN A 36 6.74 10.64 5.71
CA GLN A 36 6.30 12.03 5.80
C GLN A 36 5.64 12.34 7.15
N ILE A 37 4.75 11.47 7.64
CA ILE A 37 4.13 11.61 8.96
C ILE A 37 5.21 11.62 10.05
N SER A 38 6.07 10.61 10.08
CA SER A 38 7.16 10.51 11.07
C SER A 38 8.11 11.71 11.05
N ASN A 39 8.37 12.30 9.88
CA ASN A 39 9.23 13.48 9.76
C ASN A 39 8.51 14.79 10.11
N SER A 40 7.19 14.85 9.99
CA SER A 40 6.41 16.07 10.25
C SER A 40 6.05 16.25 11.73
N PHE A 41 5.99 15.15 12.48
CA PHE A 41 5.65 15.15 13.90
C PHE A 41 6.85 14.74 14.75
N LEU A 42 7.40 15.71 15.51
CA LEU A 42 8.52 15.50 16.44
C LEU A 42 8.18 14.52 17.58
N CYS A 43 6.90 14.45 17.96
CA CYS A 43 6.38 13.49 18.92
C CYS A 43 5.01 13.04 18.40
N LEU A 44 4.93 11.81 17.88
CA LEU A 44 3.69 11.24 17.38
C LEU A 44 3.16 10.26 18.43
N GLU A 45 2.03 10.59 19.05
CA GLU A 45 1.34 9.70 19.98
C GLU A 45 0.76 8.48 19.25
N GLU A 46 0.69 7.34 19.94
CA GLU A 46 0.20 6.08 19.37
C GLU A 46 -1.22 6.22 18.79
N GLU A 47 -2.10 6.93 19.49
CA GLU A 47 -3.48 7.18 19.04
C GLU A 47 -3.54 8.04 17.78
N THR A 48 -2.65 9.02 17.68
CA THR A 48 -2.55 9.87 16.48
C THR A 48 -2.00 9.07 15.29
N LEU A 49 -0.99 8.22 15.52
CA LEU A 49 -0.48 7.30 14.50
C LEU A 49 -1.58 6.33 14.03
N ARG A 50 -2.36 5.79 14.96
CA ARG A 50 -3.49 4.90 14.67
C ARG A 50 -4.57 5.59 13.84
N LEU A 51 -4.88 6.84 14.17
CA LEU A 51 -5.83 7.66 13.40
C LEU A 51 -5.34 7.86 11.96
N PHE A 52 -4.07 8.24 11.78
CA PHE A 52 -3.50 8.37 10.44
C PHE A 52 -3.50 7.04 9.67
N TYR A 53 -3.15 5.94 10.35
CA TYR A 53 -3.15 4.64 9.70
C TYR A 53 -4.55 4.23 9.24
N THR A 54 -5.54 4.35 10.11
CA THR A 54 -6.92 3.93 9.82
C THR A 54 -7.61 4.87 8.83
N GLY A 55 -7.37 6.18 8.93
CA GLY A 55 -8.05 7.19 8.12
C GLY A 55 -7.40 7.47 6.77
N LEU A 56 -6.08 7.29 6.64
CA LEU A 56 -5.34 7.63 5.41
C LEU A 56 -4.71 6.41 4.75
N ILE A 57 -3.99 5.59 5.50
CA ILE A 57 -3.13 4.56 4.91
C ILE A 57 -3.94 3.33 4.52
N ARG A 58 -4.77 2.83 5.43
CA ARG A 58 -5.59 1.65 5.22
C ARG A 58 -6.56 1.79 4.02
N PRO A 59 -7.27 2.91 3.83
CA PRO A 59 -8.13 3.09 2.66
C PRO A 59 -7.36 3.08 1.33
N HIS A 60 -6.11 3.59 1.32
CA HIS A 60 -5.27 3.55 0.12
C HIS A 60 -4.79 2.13 -0.20
N LEU A 61 -4.44 1.34 0.82
CA LEU A 61 -3.98 -0.04 0.68
C LEU A 61 -5.12 -0.99 0.27
N GLU A 62 -6.34 -0.75 0.76
CA GLU A 62 -7.53 -1.56 0.44
C GLU A 62 -8.23 -1.10 -0.86
N TYR A 63 -7.83 0.02 -1.44
CA TYR A 63 -8.44 0.54 -2.67
C TYR A 63 -8.29 -0.46 -3.81
N ALA A 64 -9.41 -0.83 -4.43
CA ALA A 64 -9.49 -1.79 -5.52
C ALA A 64 -8.91 -3.19 -5.19
N ILE A 65 -8.86 -3.59 -3.91
CA ILE A 65 -8.31 -4.89 -3.49
C ILE A 65 -9.05 -6.09 -4.11
N SER A 66 -10.33 -5.94 -4.45
CA SER A 66 -11.11 -6.95 -5.18
C SER A 66 -10.59 -7.18 -6.60
N LEU A 67 -9.98 -6.16 -7.21
CA LEU A 67 -9.36 -6.22 -8.52
C LEU A 67 -7.96 -6.84 -8.42
N TRP A 68 -7.09 -6.25 -7.59
CA TRP A 68 -5.73 -6.74 -7.39
C TRP A 68 -5.63 -7.56 -6.10
N ASN A 69 -6.18 -8.77 -6.12
CA ASN A 69 -6.09 -9.67 -4.97
C ASN A 69 -4.65 -10.23 -4.86
N PRO A 70 -3.85 -9.89 -3.81
CA PRO A 70 -2.53 -10.43 -3.64
C PRO A 70 -2.62 -11.90 -3.21
N PHE A 71 -2.60 -12.83 -4.16
CA PHE A 71 -2.70 -14.26 -3.89
C PHE A 71 -1.35 -14.95 -3.66
N THR A 72 -0.23 -14.28 -3.97
CA THR A 72 1.12 -14.83 -3.79
C THR A 72 1.63 -14.52 -2.38
N LYS A 73 2.38 -15.45 -1.77
CA LYS A 73 2.98 -15.24 -0.44
C LYS A 73 3.86 -13.99 -0.37
N ILE A 74 4.56 -13.65 -1.44
CA ILE A 74 5.42 -12.45 -1.52
C ILE A 74 4.56 -11.18 -1.38
N ASN A 75 3.47 -11.09 -2.15
CA ASN A 75 2.61 -9.92 -2.12
C ASN A 75 1.85 -9.84 -0.79
N ILE A 76 1.36 -10.96 -0.27
CA ILE A 76 0.71 -11.00 1.05
C ILE A 76 1.68 -10.49 2.12
N ASN A 77 2.89 -11.03 2.19
CA ASN A 77 3.88 -10.61 3.19
C ASN A 77 4.27 -9.13 3.03
N LEU A 78 4.32 -8.62 1.80
CA LEU A 78 4.61 -7.21 1.55
C LEU A 78 3.52 -6.28 2.11
N ILE A 79 2.25 -6.63 1.91
CA ILE A 79 1.11 -5.86 2.39
C ILE A 79 0.94 -6.03 3.91
N GLU A 80 1.08 -7.25 4.43
CA GLU A 80 0.98 -7.53 5.87
C GLU A 80 2.12 -6.89 6.66
N LYS A 81 3.33 -6.78 6.11
CA LYS A 81 4.41 -6.04 6.79
C LYS A 81 4.05 -4.57 7.06
N LEU A 82 3.33 -3.93 6.15
CA LEU A 82 2.82 -2.57 6.36
C LEU A 82 1.73 -2.50 7.44
N ARG A 83 1.07 -3.64 7.70
CA ARG A 83 0.01 -3.81 8.69
C ARG A 83 0.54 -4.15 10.07
N GLU A 84 1.50 -5.07 10.17
CA GLU A 84 2.13 -5.52 11.42
C GLU A 84 3.09 -4.49 12.03
N GLU A 85 3.69 -3.59 11.24
CA GLU A 85 4.57 -2.53 11.77
C GLU A 85 3.85 -1.47 12.63
N ARG A 86 2.58 -1.69 13.06
CA ARG A 86 1.75 -0.69 13.74
C ARG A 86 0.87 -1.21 14.88
N PRO A 87 0.47 -0.32 15.81
CA PRO A 87 -0.17 -0.70 17.06
C PRO A 87 -1.61 -1.18 16.85
N ASN A 88 -1.97 -2.24 17.58
CA ASN A 88 -3.27 -2.95 17.56
C ASN A 88 -4.40 -2.17 18.22
#